data_AF-A0A9E0HMR2-F1
#
_entry.id   AF-A0A9E0HMR2-F1
#
_cell.length_a   1.000
_cell.length_b   1.000
_cell.length_c   1.000
_cell.angle_alpha   90.00
_cell.angle_beta   90.00
_cell.angle_gamma   90.00
#
_symmetry.space_group_name_H-M   'P 1'
#
loop_
_entity.id
_entity.type
_entity.pdbx_description
1 polymer ?
#
loop_
_entity_poly.entity_id
_entity_poly.type
_entity_poly.pdbx_seq_one_letter_code
_entity_poly.pdbx_strand_id
1 'polypeptide(L)'
;MRRVHSLVFTLAMGVLPCLAVAGEGSPAGASLQVGVAGTAPFLNQGRSGISMDLWNQAATELGWTFTTRTYPSVPDALDALAAGQLDAVVGPVTISSARAARFGLTQPYFRSSLSILSRQDELDQLERIKPFFSQRLAYATSVFLLILAAVGALLWLAERKYNEQFPPEPARGIANGM
;
A
#
# COMPACT_ATOMS: atom_id res chain seq x y z
N MET A 1 27.78 -64.51 -25.39
CA MET A 1 27.59 -63.05 -25.57
C MET A 1 26.71 -62.59 -24.40
N ARG A 2 27.05 -61.72 -23.46
CA ARG A 2 28.01 -60.61 -23.30
C ARG A 2 28.49 -60.63 -21.84
N ARG A 3 29.80 -60.46 -21.60
CA ARG A 3 30.38 -60.33 -20.26
C ARG A 3 30.31 -58.86 -19.81
N VAL A 4 29.81 -58.68 -18.59
CA VAL A 4 29.84 -57.46 -17.77
C VAL A 4 31.29 -56.99 -17.59
N HIS A 5 31.55 -55.71 -17.80
CA HIS A 5 32.73 -55.02 -17.27
C HIS A 5 32.27 -53.71 -16.63
N SER A 6 32.41 -53.66 -15.30
CA SER A 6 32.27 -52.46 -14.48
C SER A 6 33.37 -51.47 -14.84
N LEU A 7 33.00 -50.27 -15.27
CA LEU A 7 33.92 -49.15 -15.46
C LEU A 7 33.81 -48.23 -14.24
N VAL A 8 34.79 -48.35 -13.36
CA VAL A 8 35.09 -47.41 -12.27
C VAL A 8 35.66 -46.15 -12.92
N PHE A 9 34.94 -45.03 -12.83
CA PHE A 9 35.40 -43.73 -13.33
C PHE A 9 36.07 -42.97 -12.19
N THR A 10 37.40 -42.95 -12.20
CA THR A 10 38.22 -42.25 -11.22
C THR A 10 38.11 -40.73 -11.40
N LEU A 11 37.72 -40.04 -10.33
CA LEU A 11 37.59 -38.60 -10.23
C LEU A 11 38.99 -37.94 -10.29
N ALA A 12 39.30 -37.25 -11.40
CA ALA A 12 40.48 -36.40 -11.50
C ALA A 12 40.13 -35.00 -10.96
N MET A 13 40.65 -34.67 -9.77
CA MET A 13 40.54 -33.36 -9.14
C MET A 13 41.50 -32.39 -9.83
N GLY A 14 41.01 -31.70 -10.86
CA GLY A 14 41.71 -30.60 -11.51
C GLY A 14 41.58 -29.31 -10.70
N VAL A 15 42.67 -28.87 -10.08
CA VAL A 15 42.76 -27.53 -9.49
C VAL A 15 42.90 -26.54 -10.64
N LEU A 16 41.79 -25.87 -11.02
CA LEU A 16 41.85 -24.69 -11.87
C LEU A 16 42.42 -23.52 -11.05
N PRO A 17 43.42 -22.77 -11.54
CA PRO A 17 43.76 -21.49 -10.97
C PRO A 17 42.59 -20.54 -11.24
N CYS A 18 42.00 -20.04 -10.16
CA CYS A 18 41.05 -18.94 -10.19
C CYS A 18 41.81 -17.70 -10.70
N LEU A 19 41.59 -17.29 -11.95
CA LEU A 19 41.95 -15.94 -12.38
C LEU A 19 41.01 -14.98 -11.62
N ALA A 20 41.54 -14.38 -10.56
CA ALA A 20 40.93 -13.22 -9.95
C ALA A 20 40.91 -12.09 -10.98
N VAL A 21 39.72 -11.79 -11.53
CA VAL A 21 39.46 -10.49 -12.15
C VAL A 21 39.54 -9.48 -11.01
N ALA A 22 40.72 -8.88 -10.85
CA ALA A 22 40.87 -7.66 -10.08
C ALA A 22 40.01 -6.61 -10.78
N GLY A 23 39.00 -6.08 -10.08
CA GLY A 23 38.25 -4.93 -10.56
C GLY A 23 39.23 -3.81 -10.88
N GLU A 24 39.19 -3.33 -12.12
CA GLU A 24 39.92 -2.12 -12.51
C GLU A 24 39.49 -1.01 -11.56
N GLY A 25 40.40 -0.62 -10.67
CA GLY A 25 40.26 0.60 -9.89
C GLY A 25 40.10 1.75 -10.88
N SER A 26 38.98 2.43 -10.78
CA SER A 26 38.66 3.63 -11.56
C SER A 26 39.87 4.58 -11.55
N PRO A 27 40.27 5.17 -12.69
CA PRO A 27 41.46 6.00 -12.77
C PRO A 27 41.37 7.12 -11.74
N ALA A 28 42.36 7.15 -10.84
CA ALA A 28 42.49 8.14 -9.80
C ALA A 28 42.52 9.55 -10.43
N GLY A 29 41.39 10.26 -10.37
CA GLY A 29 41.27 11.65 -10.81
C GLY A 29 39.96 12.05 -11.48
N ALA A 30 39.12 11.12 -11.94
CA ALA A 30 37.83 11.45 -12.53
C ALA A 30 36.72 11.55 -11.46
N SER A 31 36.17 12.75 -11.28
CA SER A 31 34.99 12.97 -10.41
C SER A 31 33.73 12.50 -11.11
N LEU A 32 33.04 11.52 -10.51
CA LEU A 32 31.80 10.95 -11.04
C LEU A 32 30.70 12.01 -11.14
N GLN A 33 30.02 12.09 -12.28
CA GLN A 33 28.85 12.94 -12.47
C GLN A 33 27.60 12.18 -12.03
N VAL A 34 27.01 12.62 -10.91
CA VAL A 34 25.87 11.93 -10.28
C VAL A 34 24.61 12.77 -10.45
N GLY A 35 23.61 12.23 -11.14
CA GLY A 35 22.29 12.84 -11.23
C GLY A 35 21.49 12.55 -9.96
N VAL A 36 20.91 13.58 -9.34
CA VAL A 36 20.04 13.42 -8.16
C VAL A 36 18.62 13.87 -8.51
N ALA A 37 17.64 13.01 -8.28
CA ALA A 37 16.25 13.29 -8.62
C ALA A 37 15.29 12.59 -7.64
N GLY A 38 14.34 13.33 -7.09
CA GLY A 38 13.37 12.80 -6.13
C GLY A 38 12.87 13.84 -5.15
N THR A 39 12.00 13.41 -4.24
CA THR A 39 11.38 14.26 -3.21
C THR A 39 11.58 13.67 -1.82
N ALA A 40 11.19 14.43 -0.80
CA ALA A 40 11.15 13.95 0.57
C ALA A 40 10.32 12.65 0.67
N PRO A 41 10.70 11.70 1.54
CA PRO A 41 11.83 11.73 2.47
C PRO A 41 13.17 11.26 1.87
N PHE A 42 13.20 10.85 0.61
CA PHE A 42 14.40 10.25 -0.03
C PHE A 42 15.42 11.30 -0.46
N LEU A 43 14.95 12.47 -0.87
CA LEU A 43 15.76 13.60 -1.33
C LEU A 43 15.12 14.92 -0.90
N ASN A 44 15.85 15.69 -0.10
CA ASN A 44 15.50 17.03 0.34
C ASN A 44 16.41 18.03 -0.39
N GLN A 45 15.82 18.79 -1.32
CA GLN A 45 16.53 19.84 -2.08
C GLN A 45 17.83 19.36 -2.75
N GLY A 46 17.92 18.09 -3.14
CA GLY A 46 19.11 17.53 -3.80
C GLY A 46 20.35 17.36 -2.91
N ARG A 47 20.25 17.60 -1.59
CA ARG A 47 21.42 17.65 -0.69
C ARG A 47 21.41 16.62 0.43
N SER A 48 20.25 16.26 0.94
CA SER A 48 20.11 15.34 2.06
C SER A 48 18.93 14.39 1.88
N GLY A 49 18.81 13.38 2.74
CA GLY A 49 17.76 12.39 2.69
C GLY A 49 18.30 10.99 2.39
N ILE A 50 17.43 9.99 2.55
CA ILE A 50 17.82 8.58 2.61
C ILE A 50 18.71 8.16 1.43
N SER A 51 18.38 8.59 0.20
CA SER A 51 19.14 8.21 -0.99
C SER A 51 20.51 8.88 -1.06
N MET A 52 20.61 10.15 -0.65
CA MET A 52 21.88 10.88 -0.61
C MET A 52 22.79 10.37 0.50
N ASP A 53 22.23 10.09 1.67
CA ASP A 53 22.98 9.60 2.82
C ASP A 53 23.60 8.23 2.49
N LEU A 54 22.83 7.34 1.86
CA LEU A 54 23.31 6.04 1.41
C LEU A 54 24.39 6.15 0.32
N TRP A 55 24.21 7.05 -0.65
CA TRP A 55 25.21 7.30 -1.68
C TRP A 55 26.52 7.84 -1.10
N ASN A 56 26.44 8.81 -0.19
CA ASN A 56 27.61 9.39 0.47
C ASN A 56 28.39 8.32 1.23
N GLN A 57 27.70 7.41 1.93
CA GLN A 57 28.33 6.31 2.64
C GLN A 57 29.04 5.35 1.66
N ALA A 58 28.35 4.93 0.59
CA ALA A 58 28.93 4.05 -0.42
C ALA A 58 30.14 4.68 -1.13
N ALA A 59 30.05 5.96 -1.50
CA ALA A 59 31.15 6.71 -2.11
C ALA A 59 32.34 6.83 -1.16
N THR A 60 32.09 7.03 0.14
CA THR A 60 33.15 7.09 1.17
C THR A 60 33.86 5.75 1.31
N GLU A 61 33.10 4.65 1.40
CA GLU A 61 33.67 3.29 1.53
C GLU A 61 34.49 2.88 0.30
N LEU A 62 34.11 3.35 -0.89
CA LEU A 62 34.77 3.03 -2.17
C LEU A 62 35.83 4.06 -2.57
N GLY A 63 36.03 5.13 -1.80
CA GLY A 63 36.99 6.20 -2.10
C GLY A 63 36.65 7.01 -3.36
N TRP A 64 35.37 7.14 -3.71
CA TRP A 64 34.92 7.87 -4.89
C TRP A 64 34.80 9.37 -4.65
N THR A 65 35.27 10.16 -5.61
CA THR A 65 34.96 11.59 -5.70
C THR A 65 33.83 11.78 -6.71
N PHE A 66 32.88 12.67 -6.40
CA PHE A 66 31.72 12.89 -7.26
C PHE A 66 31.22 14.34 -7.20
N THR A 67 30.50 14.73 -8.24
CA THR A 67 29.77 16.00 -8.36
C THR A 67 28.31 15.69 -8.64
N THR A 68 27.41 16.38 -7.95
CA THR A 68 25.97 16.16 -8.12
C THR A 68 25.34 17.18 -9.05
N ARG A 69 24.35 16.75 -9.83
CA ARG A 69 23.46 17.60 -10.61
C ARG A 69 22.02 17.24 -10.31
N THR A 70 21.24 18.22 -9.88
CA THR A 70 19.82 18.00 -9.54
C THR A 70 18.96 18.05 -10.78
N TYR A 71 18.06 17.08 -10.93
CA TYR A 71 17.08 17.01 -12.01
C TYR A 71 15.65 17.15 -11.46
N PRO A 72 14.70 17.67 -12.27
CA PRO A 72 13.31 17.83 -11.84
C PRO A 72 12.61 16.49 -11.58
N SER A 73 12.95 15.45 -12.36
CA SER A 73 12.34 14.14 -12.25
C SER A 73 13.34 13.00 -12.49
N VAL A 74 13.00 11.79 -12.01
CA VAL A 74 13.80 10.58 -12.25
C VAL A 74 13.92 10.25 -13.75
N PRO A 75 12.86 10.35 -14.57
CA PRO A 75 12.99 10.23 -16.02
C PRO A 75 14.04 11.18 -16.63
N ASP A 76 14.04 12.47 -16.26
CA ASP A 76 15.00 13.44 -16.81
C ASP A 76 16.45 13.07 -16.48
N ALA A 77 16.69 12.59 -15.24
CA ALA A 77 18.01 12.10 -14.84
C ALA A 77 18.42 10.83 -15.61
N LEU A 78 17.47 9.92 -15.87
CA LEU A 78 17.74 8.70 -16.66
C LEU A 78 17.99 9.01 -18.14
N ASP A 79 17.35 10.03 -18.69
CA ASP A 79 17.61 10.47 -20.06
C ASP A 79 19.00 11.13 -20.19
N ALA A 80 19.40 11.93 -19.20
CA ALA A 80 20.76 12.47 -19.12
C ALA A 80 21.82 11.37 -18.95
N LEU A 81 21.52 10.33 -18.16
CA LEU A 81 22.35 9.13 -18.04
C LEU A 81 22.48 8.39 -19.38
N ALA A 82 21.36 8.21 -20.10
CA ALA A 82 21.37 7.58 -21.43
C ALA A 82 22.15 8.41 -22.47
N ALA A 83 22.18 9.73 -22.32
CA ALA A 83 22.96 10.64 -23.16
C ALA A 83 24.46 10.68 -22.79
N GLY A 84 24.91 9.91 -21.79
CA GLY A 84 26.30 9.88 -21.34
C GLY A 84 26.73 11.14 -20.59
N GLN A 85 25.79 11.93 -20.07
CA GLN A 85 26.08 13.15 -19.31
C GLN A 85 26.32 12.87 -17.82
N LEU A 86 25.94 11.69 -17.36
CA LEU A 86 26.02 11.22 -15.98
C LEU A 86 26.65 9.83 -15.96
N ASP A 87 27.30 9.50 -14.84
CA ASP A 87 27.83 8.17 -14.57
C ASP A 87 26.86 7.34 -13.71
N ALA A 88 26.08 8.00 -12.86
CA ALA A 88 25.10 7.36 -11.99
C ALA A 88 23.91 8.27 -11.70
N VAL A 89 22.78 7.65 -11.32
CA VAL A 89 21.58 8.35 -10.85
C VAL A 89 21.22 7.88 -9.45
N VAL A 90 21.03 8.82 -8.53
CA VAL A 90 20.70 8.60 -7.13
C VAL A 90 19.33 9.19 -6.82
N GLY A 91 18.45 8.37 -6.27
CA GLY A 91 17.10 8.75 -5.89
C GLY A 91 16.16 7.56 -5.81
N PRO A 92 14.85 7.78 -5.55
CA PRO A 92 13.84 6.72 -5.52
C PRO A 92 13.54 6.19 -6.93
N VAL A 93 14.49 5.48 -7.54
CA VAL A 93 14.35 4.88 -8.86
C VAL A 93 13.62 3.55 -8.74
N THR A 94 12.37 3.51 -9.19
CA THR A 94 11.61 2.25 -9.30
C THR A 94 12.33 1.26 -10.22
N ILE A 95 12.53 0.05 -9.72
CA ILE A 95 13.02 -1.10 -10.51
C ILE A 95 11.85 -1.61 -11.35
N SER A 96 11.96 -1.46 -12.68
CA SER A 96 11.00 -1.99 -13.65
C SER A 96 11.74 -2.74 -14.76
N SER A 97 11.05 -3.67 -15.43
CA SER A 97 11.62 -4.42 -16.56
C SER A 97 12.13 -3.50 -17.67
N ALA A 98 11.36 -2.46 -18.01
CA ALA A 98 11.73 -1.48 -19.03
C ALA A 98 13.02 -0.71 -18.68
N ARG A 99 13.27 -0.42 -17.39
CA ARG A 99 14.50 0.24 -16.95
C ARG A 99 15.66 -0.73 -16.87
N ALA A 100 15.45 -1.93 -16.33
CA ALA A 100 16.48 -2.96 -16.23
C ALA A 100 17.00 -3.42 -17.61
N ALA A 101 16.17 -3.35 -18.65
CA ALA A 101 16.58 -3.64 -20.03
C ALA A 101 17.50 -2.55 -20.63
N ARG A 102 17.53 -1.34 -20.05
CA ARG A 102 18.27 -0.18 -20.58
C ARG A 102 19.42 0.26 -19.69
N PHE A 103 19.35 -0.01 -18.39
CA PHE A 103 20.28 0.49 -17.38
C PHE A 103 20.66 -0.62 -16.39
N GLY A 104 21.91 -0.57 -15.90
CA GLY A 104 22.32 -1.36 -14.74
C GLY A 104 21.66 -0.80 -13.48
N LEU A 105 20.92 -1.64 -12.75
CA LEU A 105 20.28 -1.29 -11.49
C LEU A 105 20.99 -1.98 -10.33
N THR A 106 21.14 -1.27 -9.21
CA THR A 106 21.69 -1.83 -7.97
C THR A 106 20.65 -2.69 -7.25
N GLN A 107 21.07 -3.32 -6.15
CA GLN A 107 20.13 -3.95 -5.23
C GLN A 107 19.20 -2.91 -4.60
N PRO A 108 17.90 -3.23 -4.40
CA PRO A 108 16.97 -2.30 -3.79
C PRO A 108 17.33 -2.04 -2.32
N TYR A 109 17.49 -0.77 -1.97
CA TYR A 109 17.64 -0.33 -0.57
C TYR A 109 16.30 0.00 0.10
N PHE A 110 15.21 0.11 -0.66
CA PHE A 110 13.87 0.40 -0.17
C PHE A 110 12.83 -0.47 -0.86
N ARG A 111 11.87 -1.00 -0.09
CA ARG A 111 10.73 -1.77 -0.61
C ARG A 111 9.44 -1.04 -0.26
N SER A 112 8.74 -0.54 -1.27
CA SER A 112 7.40 0.01 -1.11
C SER A 112 6.33 -1.07 -1.26
N SER A 113 5.18 -0.83 -0.63
CA SER A 113 3.94 -1.56 -0.89
C SER A 113 2.89 -0.61 -1.44
N LEU A 114 1.96 -1.13 -2.23
CA LEU A 114 0.81 -0.37 -2.71
C LEU A 114 -0.21 -0.26 -1.56
N SER A 115 -0.53 0.98 -1.18
CA SER A 115 -1.48 1.28 -0.12
C SER A 115 -2.45 2.35 -0.59
N ILE A 116 -3.70 2.26 -0.14
CA ILE A 116 -4.74 3.26 -0.40
C ILE A 116 -4.88 4.10 0.87
N LEU A 117 -4.74 5.42 0.72
CA LEU A 117 -5.00 6.38 1.79
C LEU A 117 -6.38 6.99 1.57
N SER A 118 -7.26 6.85 2.56
CA SER A 118 -8.56 7.52 2.59
C SER A 118 -8.67 8.39 3.83
N ARG A 119 -9.53 9.41 3.76
CA ARG A 119 -9.91 10.15 4.96
C ARG A 119 -10.57 9.19 5.94
N GLN A 120 -10.14 9.23 7.20
CA GLN A 120 -10.91 8.65 8.29
C GLN A 120 -11.78 9.78 8.85
N ASP A 121 -13.08 9.70 8.59
CA ASP A 121 -14.05 10.59 9.23
C ASP A 121 -14.35 10.03 10.62
N GLU A 122 -13.94 10.75 11.67
CA GLU A 122 -14.38 10.44 13.03
C GLU A 122 -15.82 10.95 13.19
N LEU A 123 -16.79 10.06 13.03
CA LEU A 123 -18.17 10.34 13.40
C LEU A 123 -18.23 10.54 14.91
N ASP A 124 -18.85 11.64 15.34
CA ASP A 124 -19.14 11.86 16.76
C ASP A 124 -20.01 10.72 17.31
N GLN A 125 -19.92 10.44 18.61
CA GLN A 125 -20.67 9.34 19.23
C GLN A 125 -22.19 9.47 19.00
N LEU A 126 -22.67 10.72 18.94
CA LEU A 126 -24.07 11.04 18.63
C LEU A 126 -24.42 10.82 17.15
N GLU A 127 -23.50 11.08 16.24
CA GLU A 127 -23.70 10.85 14.79
C GLU A 127 -23.86 9.36 14.47
N ARG A 128 -23.26 8.47 15.27
CA ARG A 128 -23.46 7.01 15.17
C ARG A 128 -24.88 6.56 15.55
N ILE A 129 -25.55 7.28 16.45
CA ILE A 129 -26.89 6.90 16.97
C ILE A 129 -28.01 7.59 16.15
N LYS A 130 -27.72 8.73 15.51
CA LYS A 130 -28.67 9.48 14.68
C LYS A 130 -29.51 8.63 13.69
N PRO A 131 -29.01 7.55 13.06
CA PRO A 131 -29.81 6.71 12.18
C PRO A 131 -31.04 6.06 12.85
N PHE A 132 -30.98 5.80 14.17
CA PHE A 132 -32.10 5.27 14.96
C PHE A 132 -33.23 6.29 15.17
N PHE A 133 -32.99 7.57 14.89
CA PHE A 133 -34.01 8.63 14.95
C PHE A 133 -34.33 9.17 13.55
N SER A 134 -34.08 8.36 12.52
CA SER A 134 -34.38 8.75 11.14
C SER A 134 -35.88 8.83 10.88
N GLN A 135 -36.29 9.79 10.05
CA GLN A 135 -37.68 9.94 9.62
C GLN A 135 -38.22 8.69 8.92
N ARG A 136 -37.34 7.92 8.25
CA ARG A 136 -37.70 6.62 7.65
C ARG A 136 -38.09 5.58 8.69
N LEU A 137 -37.31 5.46 9.78
CA LEU A 137 -37.66 4.58 10.88
C LEU A 137 -38.95 5.06 11.55
N ALA A 138 -39.09 6.36 11.77
CA ALA A 138 -40.32 6.92 12.35
C ALA A 138 -41.55 6.54 11.51
N TYR A 139 -41.50 6.70 10.18
CA TYR A 139 -42.61 6.27 9.31
C TYR A 139 -42.89 4.77 9.39
N ALA A 140 -41.86 3.93 9.33
CA ALA A 140 -42.03 2.48 9.42
C ALA A 140 -42.68 2.07 10.75
N THR A 141 -42.19 2.61 11.87
CA THR A 141 -42.73 2.37 13.21
C THR A 141 -44.16 2.92 13.34
N SER A 142 -44.44 4.11 12.82
CA SER A 142 -45.79 4.68 12.85
C SER A 142 -46.79 3.84 12.06
N VAL A 143 -46.44 3.39 10.86
CA VAL A 143 -47.33 2.52 10.06
C VAL A 143 -47.57 1.19 10.79
N PHE A 144 -46.53 0.60 11.37
CA PHE A 144 -46.67 -0.63 12.16
C PHE A 144 -47.60 -0.44 13.37
N LEU A 145 -47.41 0.63 14.14
CA LEU A 145 -48.28 0.95 15.29
C LEU A 145 -49.71 1.25 14.88
N LEU A 146 -49.93 1.89 13.72
CA LEU A 146 -51.27 2.14 13.19
C LEU A 146 -51.98 0.84 12.80
N ILE A 147 -51.27 -0.12 12.19
CA ILE A 147 -51.84 -1.43 11.87
C ILE A 147 -52.21 -2.18 13.15
N LEU A 148 -51.33 -2.22 14.15
CA LEU A 148 -51.64 -2.82 15.46
C LEU A 148 -52.85 -2.16 16.11
N ALA A 149 -52.89 -0.82 16.13
CA ALA A 149 -54.02 -0.07 16.68
C ALA A 149 -55.33 -0.36 15.94
N ALA A 150 -55.30 -0.53 14.62
CA ALA A 150 -56.46 -0.91 13.84
C ALA A 150 -56.96 -2.31 14.22
N VAL A 151 -56.06 -3.29 14.36
CA VAL A 151 -56.42 -4.65 14.81
C VAL A 151 -56.99 -4.63 16.23
N GLY A 152 -56.33 -3.93 17.16
CA GLY A 152 -56.83 -3.77 18.52
C GLY A 152 -58.20 -3.10 18.59
N ALA A 153 -58.45 -2.11 17.72
CA ALA A 153 -59.76 -1.48 17.59
C ALA A 153 -60.85 -2.40 17.05
N LEU A 154 -60.52 -3.27 16.09
CA LEU A 154 -61.46 -4.28 15.59
C LEU A 154 -61.82 -5.30 16.68
N LEU A 155 -60.82 -5.82 17.40
CA LEU A 155 -61.05 -6.73 18.52
C LEU A 155 -61.87 -6.08 19.62
N TRP A 156 -61.55 -4.84 20.00
CA TRP A 156 -62.33 -4.09 20.97
C TRP A 156 -63.78 -3.91 20.52
N LEU A 157 -64.04 -3.51 19.28
CA LEU A 157 -65.41 -3.34 18.78
C LEU A 157 -66.22 -4.63 18.83
N ALA A 158 -65.59 -5.78 18.54
CA ALA A 158 -66.22 -7.09 18.57
C ALA A 158 -66.50 -7.58 20.00
N GLU A 159 -65.54 -7.43 20.90
CA GLU A 159 -65.53 -8.12 22.20
C GLU A 159 -65.98 -7.25 23.38
N ARG A 160 -66.04 -5.90 23.24
CA ARG A 160 -66.34 -4.96 24.35
C ARG A 160 -67.65 -5.18 25.11
N LYS A 161 -68.57 -5.99 24.58
CA LYS A 161 -69.88 -6.28 25.21
C LYS A 161 -69.92 -7.63 25.92
N TYR A 162 -68.96 -8.52 25.63
CA TYR A 162 -69.03 -9.92 26.03
C TYR A 162 -67.84 -10.36 26.88
N ASN A 163 -66.72 -9.63 26.82
CA ASN A 163 -65.49 -9.99 27.50
C ASN A 163 -64.97 -8.83 28.37
N GLU A 164 -64.77 -9.09 29.66
CA GLU A 164 -64.21 -8.11 30.63
C GLU A 164 -62.78 -7.69 30.29
N GLN A 165 -62.04 -8.51 29.52
CA GLN A 165 -60.70 -8.18 29.02
C GLN A 165 -60.70 -6.97 28.08
N PHE A 166 -61.84 -6.64 27.45
CA PHE A 166 -62.02 -5.48 26.58
C PHE A 166 -62.94 -4.46 27.26
N PRO A 167 -62.41 -3.58 28.15
CA PRO A 167 -63.23 -2.62 28.87
C PRO A 167 -63.93 -1.65 27.91
N PRO A 168 -65.07 -1.05 28.32
CA PRO A 168 -65.81 -0.10 27.50
C PRO A 168 -65.04 1.20 27.20
N GLU A 169 -63.94 1.49 27.93
CA GLU A 169 -63.02 2.58 27.68
C GLU A 169 -62.17 2.33 26.40
N PRO A 170 -62.35 3.10 25.32
CA PRO A 170 -61.75 2.78 24.02
C PRO A 170 -60.21 2.70 24.04
N ALA A 171 -59.53 3.64 24.69
CA ALA A 171 -58.05 3.67 24.71
C ALA A 171 -57.44 2.43 25.38
N ARG A 172 -58.02 1.98 26.50
CA ARG A 172 -57.59 0.78 27.22
C ARG A 172 -57.99 -0.50 26.50
N GLY A 173 -59.20 -0.54 25.95
CA GLY A 173 -59.68 -1.69 25.20
C GLY A 173 -58.89 -1.94 23.91
N ILE A 174 -58.53 -0.88 23.18
CA ILE A 174 -57.66 -0.96 22.00
C ILE A 174 -56.26 -1.40 22.41
N ALA A 175 -55.67 -0.81 23.46
CA ALA A 175 -54.34 -1.17 23.95
C ALA A 175 -54.24 -2.62 24.42
N ASN A 176 -55.31 -3.20 24.99
CA ASN A 176 -55.37 -4.61 25.36
C ASN A 176 -55.40 -5.55 24.13
N GLY A 177 -55.76 -5.03 22.95
CA GLY A 177 -55.81 -5.78 21.68
C GLY A 177 -54.67 -5.45 20.71
N MET A 178 -53.78 -4.53 21.07
CA MET A 178 -52.54 -4.20 20.34
C MET A 178 -51.38 -5.06 20.85
#